data_AF-A0A6L9ABB0-F1
#
_entry.id   AF-A0A6L9ABB0-F1
#
_cell.length_a   1.000
_cell.length_b   1.000
_cell.length_c   1.000
_cell.angle_alpha   90.00
_cell.angle_beta   90.00
_cell.angle_gamma   90.00
#
_symmetry.space_group_name_H-M   'P 1'
#
loop_
_entity.id
_entity.type
_entity.pdbx_description
1 polymer ?
#
loop_
_entity_poly.entity_id
_entity_poly.type
_entity_poly.pdbx_seq_one_letter_code
_entity_poly.pdbx_strand_id
1 'polypeptide(L)'
;KMKDNPVVALTRVPGLMSGLGNISGALGKSVPAFNALSESMPDAISLARTASEAATYVQQAQSALSGVDKRNIAGALDTVSGQLNAAGTAFNRMSPGLSAMATRILTRSV
;
A
#
# COMPACT_ATOMS: atom_id res chain seq x y z
N LYS A 1 -9.69 22.34 2.52
CA LYS A 1 -9.00 23.37 1.70
C LYS A 1 -8.20 22.84 0.49
N MET A 2 -8.12 21.52 0.22
CA MET A 2 -7.59 21.01 -1.07
C MET A 2 -8.67 20.87 -2.15
N LYS A 3 -9.94 20.72 -1.75
CA LYS A 3 -11.11 20.65 -2.62
C LYS A 3 -11.42 21.97 -3.34
N ASP A 4 -11.02 23.10 -2.75
CA ASP A 4 -11.33 24.44 -3.27
C ASP A 4 -10.26 25.00 -4.22
N ASN A 5 -9.09 24.36 -4.33
CA ASN A 5 -8.01 24.86 -5.19
C ASN A 5 -7.33 23.74 -5.99
N PRO A 6 -7.90 23.36 -7.16
CA PRO A 6 -7.37 22.30 -8.02
C PRO A 6 -5.96 22.60 -8.55
N VAL A 7 -5.54 23.87 -8.58
CA VAL A 7 -4.18 24.26 -8.99
C VAL A 7 -3.15 23.85 -7.94
N VAL A 8 -3.46 24.04 -6.65
CA VAL A 8 -2.59 23.60 -5.53
C VAL A 8 -2.59 22.09 -5.37
N ALA A 9 -3.69 21.44 -5.72
CA ALA A 9 -3.75 19.99 -5.75
C ALA A 9 -2.81 19.43 -6.83
N LEU A 10 -2.80 20.00 -8.04
CA LEU A 10 -1.97 19.55 -9.16
C LEU A 10 -0.48 19.68 -8.86
N THR A 11 -0.05 20.73 -8.17
CA THR A 11 1.36 20.90 -7.79
C THR A 11 1.84 19.85 -6.78
N ARG A 12 0.91 19.16 -6.09
CA ARG A 12 1.21 18.08 -5.14
C ARG A 12 1.13 16.69 -5.75
N VAL A 13 0.52 16.54 -6.93
CA VAL A 13 0.40 15.24 -7.63
C VAL A 13 1.76 14.57 -7.84
N PRO A 14 2.82 15.26 -8.29
CA PRO A 14 4.13 14.63 -8.46
C PRO A 14 4.71 14.06 -7.15
N GLY A 15 4.50 14.76 -6.03
CA GLY A 15 4.91 14.30 -4.70
C GLY A 15 4.11 13.09 -4.23
N LEU A 16 2.80 13.08 -4.48
CA LEU A 16 1.94 11.93 -4.20
C LEU A 16 2.32 10.72 -5.06
N MET A 17 2.56 10.91 -6.35
CA MET A 17 3.02 9.84 -7.25
C MET A 17 4.36 9.26 -6.80
N SER A 18 5.31 10.11 -6.38
CA SER A 18 6.58 9.65 -5.82
C SER A 18 6.37 8.85 -4.53
N GLY A 19 5.51 9.31 -3.63
CA GLY A 19 5.15 8.59 -2.41
C GLY A 19 4.51 7.23 -2.69
N LEU A 20 3.55 7.18 -3.61
CA LEU A 20 2.93 5.93 -4.05
C LEU A 20 3.95 5.00 -4.74
N GLY A 21 4.90 5.55 -5.50
CA GLY A 21 6.00 4.81 -6.11
C GLY A 21 6.87 4.10 -5.08
N ASN A 22 7.23 4.81 -4.01
CA ASN A 22 7.99 4.25 -2.89
C ASN A 22 7.22 3.12 -2.18
N ILE A 23 5.92 3.32 -1.92
CA ILE A 23 5.08 2.31 -1.26
C ILE A 23 4.93 1.07 -2.17
N SER A 24 4.67 1.28 -3.47
CA SER A 24 4.57 0.20 -4.45
C SER A 24 5.87 -0.60 -4.54
N GLY A 25 7.02 0.08 -4.57
CA GLY A 25 8.33 -0.56 -4.58
C GLY A 25 8.63 -1.34 -3.30
N ALA A 26 8.25 -0.81 -2.13
CA ALA A 26 8.40 -1.51 -0.86
C ALA A 26 7.49 -2.76 -0.81
N LEU A 27 6.22 -2.62 -1.18
CA LEU A 27 5.25 -3.71 -1.25
C LEU A 27 5.67 -4.81 -2.23
N GLY A 28 6.17 -4.43 -3.41
CA GLY A 28 6.69 -5.37 -4.40
C GLY A 28 7.89 -6.17 -3.89
N LYS A 29 8.69 -5.62 -2.96
CA LYS A 29 9.77 -6.34 -2.27
C LYS A 29 9.28 -7.18 -1.09
N SER A 30 8.20 -6.77 -0.43
CA SER A 30 7.62 -7.50 0.70
C SER A 30 6.96 -8.82 0.27
N VAL A 31 6.30 -8.86 -0.90
CA VAL A 31 5.66 -10.09 -1.42
C VAL A 31 6.63 -11.27 -1.53
N PRO A 32 7.79 -11.17 -2.22
CA PRO A 32 8.73 -12.28 -2.29
C PRO A 32 9.36 -12.61 -0.92
N ALA A 33 9.55 -11.61 -0.04
CA ALA A 33 10.03 -11.87 1.32
C ALA A 33 9.05 -12.73 2.13
N PHE A 34 7.74 -12.43 2.08
CA PHE A 34 6.72 -13.25 2.73
C PHE A 34 6.56 -14.63 2.10
N ASN A 35 6.71 -14.74 0.78
CA ASN A 35 6.73 -16.03 0.09
C ASN A 35 7.90 -16.90 0.55
N ALA A 36 9.12 -16.36 0.64
CA ALA A 36 10.27 -17.09 1.18
C ALA A 36 10.05 -17.48 2.65
N LEU A 37 9.47 -16.58 3.46
CA LEU A 37 9.12 -16.90 4.85
C LEU A 37 8.07 -18.02 4.93
N SER A 38 7.17 -18.11 3.94
CA SER A 38 6.09 -19.10 3.91
C SER A 38 6.58 -20.54 3.82
N GLU A 39 7.78 -20.75 3.30
CA GLU A 39 8.46 -22.06 3.27
C GLU A 39 8.74 -22.60 4.68
N SER A 40 9.00 -21.71 5.63
CA SER A 40 9.24 -22.05 7.05
C SER A 40 8.04 -21.76 7.96
N MET A 41 7.15 -20.87 7.54
CA MET A 41 5.99 -20.39 8.30
C MET A 41 4.78 -20.26 7.37
N PRO A 42 3.96 -21.29 7.18
CA PRO A 42 2.88 -21.28 6.17
C PRO A 42 1.90 -20.13 6.34
N ASP A 43 1.74 -19.59 7.55
CA ASP A 43 0.93 -18.41 7.84
C ASP A 43 1.39 -17.15 7.06
N ALA A 44 2.66 -17.08 6.64
CA ALA A 44 3.21 -15.96 5.86
C ALA A 44 2.65 -15.88 4.44
N ILE A 45 2.05 -16.95 3.93
CA ILE A 45 1.34 -16.91 2.63
C ILE A 45 0.14 -15.95 2.66
N SER A 46 -0.48 -15.78 3.84
CA SER A 46 -1.58 -14.82 4.02
C SER A 46 -1.06 -13.39 3.94
N LEU A 47 0.10 -13.11 4.55
CA LEU A 47 0.80 -11.83 4.47
C LEU A 47 1.23 -11.50 3.04
N ALA A 48 1.77 -12.47 2.30
CA ALA A 48 2.15 -12.29 0.91
C ALA A 48 0.96 -11.90 0.03
N ARG A 49 -0.20 -12.54 0.24
CA ARG A 49 -1.46 -12.20 -0.42
C ARG A 49 -1.93 -10.80 -0.07
N THR A 50 -1.97 -10.46 1.22
CA THR A 50 -2.43 -9.12 1.65
C THR A 50 -1.47 -8.01 1.22
N ALA A 51 -0.16 -8.25 1.19
CA ALA A 51 0.81 -7.33 0.61
C ALA A 51 0.58 -7.13 -0.90
N SER A 52 0.19 -8.18 -1.62
CA SER A 52 -0.15 -8.10 -3.05
C SER A 52 -1.44 -7.31 -3.29
N GLU A 53 -2.46 -7.48 -2.44
CA GLU A 53 -3.67 -6.63 -2.45
C GLU A 53 -3.33 -5.17 -2.20
N ALA A 54 -2.54 -4.87 -1.16
CA ALA A 54 -2.08 -3.52 -0.87
C ALA A 54 -1.31 -2.92 -2.05
N ALA A 55 -0.47 -3.70 -2.73
CA ALA A 55 0.28 -3.25 -3.90
C ALA A 55 -0.67 -2.86 -5.03
N THR A 56 -1.73 -3.66 -5.24
CA THR A 56 -2.77 -3.41 -6.24
C THR A 56 -3.50 -2.09 -5.97
N TYR A 57 -3.88 -1.82 -4.72
CA TYR A 57 -4.52 -0.54 -4.35
C TYR A 57 -3.61 0.66 -4.62
N VAL A 58 -2.33 0.55 -4.29
CA VAL A 58 -1.35 1.62 -4.54
C VAL A 58 -1.13 1.84 -6.03
N GLN A 59 -1.12 0.78 -6.85
CA GLN A 59 -1.08 0.89 -8.31
C GLN A 59 -2.33 1.57 -8.86
N GLN A 60 -3.52 1.22 -8.36
CA GLN A 60 -4.77 1.89 -8.75
C GLN A 60 -4.76 3.38 -8.40
N ALA A 61 -4.19 3.75 -7.25
CA ALA A 61 -4.00 5.15 -6.86
C ALA A 61 -3.04 5.88 -7.82
N GLN A 62 -1.95 5.25 -8.26
CA GLN A 62 -1.04 5.84 -9.25
C GLN A 62 -1.73 6.03 -10.60
N SER A 63 -2.49 5.03 -11.06
CA SER A 63 -3.25 5.11 -12.31
C SER A 63 -4.25 6.26 -12.29
N ALA A 64 -4.95 6.46 -11.16
CA ALA A 64 -5.87 7.57 -10.97
C ALA A 64 -5.19 8.95 -11.06
N LEU A 65 -3.91 9.05 -10.70
CA LEU A 65 -3.13 10.29 -10.80
C LEU A 65 -2.46 10.50 -12.16
N SER A 66 -2.25 9.45 -12.95
CA SER A 66 -1.48 9.52 -14.21
C SER A 66 -2.12 10.39 -15.30
N GLY A 67 -3.44 10.57 -15.27
CA GLY A 67 -4.22 11.37 -16.23
C GLY A 67 -4.99 12.51 -15.58
N VAL A 68 -4.45 13.05 -14.48
CA VAL A 68 -5.16 14.04 -13.67
C VAL A 68 -4.92 15.48 -14.16
N ASP A 69 -6.01 16.22 -14.25
CA ASP A 69 -6.08 17.62 -14.69
C ASP A 69 -6.91 18.45 -13.69
N LYS A 70 -6.94 19.77 -13.90
CA LYS A 70 -7.67 20.73 -13.04
C LYS A 70 -9.17 20.38 -12.87
N ARG A 71 -9.75 19.64 -13.82
CA ARG A 71 -11.17 19.29 -13.89
C ARG A 71 -11.53 18.04 -13.10
N ASN A 72 -10.63 17.06 -13.00
CA ASN A 72 -10.89 15.74 -12.40
C ASN A 72 -10.07 15.48 -11.13
N ILE A 73 -9.14 16.37 -10.77
CA ILE A 73 -8.23 16.16 -9.63
C ILE A 73 -8.92 15.93 -8.30
N ALA A 74 -10.05 16.59 -8.04
CA ALA A 74 -10.79 16.35 -6.81
C ALA A 74 -11.27 14.89 -6.73
N GLY A 75 -11.78 14.33 -7.83
CA GLY A 75 -12.22 12.93 -7.89
C GLY A 75 -11.08 11.92 -7.90
N ALA A 76 -9.97 12.25 -8.55
CA ALA A 76 -8.77 11.42 -8.52
C ALA A 76 -8.15 11.36 -7.11
N LEU A 77 -8.10 12.49 -6.39
CA LEU A 77 -7.63 12.52 -5.00
C LEU A 77 -8.57 11.76 -4.05
N ASP A 78 -9.88 11.82 -4.29
CA ASP A 78 -10.86 11.02 -3.55
C ASP A 78 -10.63 9.51 -3.80
N THR A 79 -10.40 9.14 -5.06
CA THR A 79 -10.04 7.76 -5.44
C THR A 79 -8.74 7.32 -4.76
N VAL A 80 -7.68 8.13 -4.84
CA VAL A 80 -6.40 7.85 -4.17
C VAL A 80 -6.58 7.67 -2.67
N SER A 81 -7.38 8.54 -2.03
CA SER A 81 -7.69 8.44 -0.61
C SER A 81 -8.42 7.13 -0.27
N GLY A 82 -9.40 6.74 -1.09
CA GLY A 82 -10.11 5.48 -0.94
C GLY A 82 -9.20 4.26 -1.08
N GLN A 83 -8.33 4.25 -2.10
CA GLN A 83 -7.37 3.18 -2.33
C GLN A 83 -6.32 3.08 -1.22
N LEU A 84 -5.80 4.21 -0.74
CA LEU A 84 -4.87 4.24 0.38
C LEU A 84 -5.52 3.77 1.69
N ASN A 85 -6.79 4.08 1.91
CA ASN A 85 -7.54 3.56 3.06
C ASN A 85 -7.74 2.04 2.97
N ALA A 86 -8.02 1.51 1.77
CA ALA A 86 -8.10 0.07 1.52
C ALA A 86 -6.75 -0.62 1.77
N ALA A 87 -5.65 -0.04 1.26
CA ALA A 87 -4.30 -0.51 1.54
C ALA A 87 -3.97 -0.48 3.04
N GLY A 88 -4.30 0.59 3.75
CA GLY A 88 -4.13 0.69 5.20
C GLY A 88 -4.95 -0.35 5.96
N THR A 89 -6.16 -0.65 5.51
CA THR A 89 -7.00 -1.71 6.07
C THR A 89 -6.37 -3.10 5.84
N ALA A 90 -5.84 -3.35 4.64
CA ALA A 90 -5.10 -4.57 4.34
C ALA A 90 -3.89 -4.72 5.26
N PHE A 91 -3.08 -3.66 5.45
CA PHE A 91 -1.97 -3.66 6.39
C PHE A 91 -2.40 -3.92 7.83
N ASN A 92 -3.49 -3.29 8.32
CA ASN A 92 -4.00 -3.53 9.66
C ASN A 92 -4.42 -5.00 9.88
N ARG A 93 -4.93 -5.68 8.83
CA ARG A 93 -5.23 -7.11 8.88
C ARG A 93 -3.97 -7.98 8.95
N MET A 94 -2.84 -7.49 8.46
CA MET A 94 -1.56 -8.19 8.55
C MET A 94 -0.93 -8.11 9.95
N SER A 95 -1.21 -7.06 10.72
CA SER A 95 -0.58 -6.80 12.02
C SER A 95 -0.63 -8.01 12.99
N PRO A 96 -1.77 -8.71 13.18
CA PRO A 96 -1.81 -9.90 14.03
C PRO A 96 -0.92 -11.04 13.51
N GLY A 97 -0.92 -11.27 12.19
CA GLY A 97 -0.10 -12.31 11.56
C GLY A 97 1.40 -12.02 11.68
N LEU A 98 1.79 -10.75 11.52
CA LEU A 98 3.18 -10.29 11.75
C LEU A 98 3.60 -10.47 13.20
N SER A 99 2.75 -10.09 14.18
CA SER A 99 3.03 -10.30 15.59
C SER A 99 3.17 -11.78 15.94
N ALA A 100 2.30 -12.65 15.41
CA ALA A 100 2.39 -14.09 15.62
C ALA A 100 3.70 -14.68 15.07
N MET A 101 4.15 -14.22 13.91
CA MET A 101 5.43 -14.63 13.33
C MET A 101 6.61 -14.12 14.13
N ALA A 102 6.61 -12.85 14.54
CA ALA A 102 7.64 -12.29 15.39
C ALA A 102 7.79 -13.11 16.68
N THR A 103 6.67 -13.45 17.33
CA THR A 103 6.66 -14.34 18.50
C THR A 103 7.26 -15.70 18.18
N ARG A 104 6.87 -16.35 17.06
CA ARG A 104 7.43 -17.66 16.67
C ARG A 104 8.92 -17.61 16.37
N ILE A 105 9.43 -16.53 15.79
CA ILE A 105 10.87 -16.33 15.55
C ILE A 105 11.59 -16.20 16.89
N LEU A 106 11.06 -15.38 17.80
CA LEU A 106 11.62 -15.19 19.13
C LEU A 106 11.60 -16.48 19.97
N THR A 107 10.52 -17.27 19.92
CA THR A 107 10.42 -18.53 20.67
C THR A 107 11.17 -19.70 20.06
N ARG A 108 11.55 -19.64 18.77
CA ARG A 108 12.52 -20.59 18.18
C ARG A 108 13.97 -20.22 18.49
N SER A 109 14.23 -19.01 18.97
CA SER A 109 15.56 -18.50 19.30
C SER A 109 15.98 -18.82 20.75
N VAL A 110 15.28 -19.75 21.42
CA VAL A 110 15.61 -20.28 22.75
C VAL A 110 15.77 -21.80 22.72
#